data_AF-A0A9N9Q813-F1
#
_entry.id   AF-A0A9N9Q813-F1
#
_cell.length_a   1.000
_cell.length_b   1.000
_cell.length_c   1.000
_cell.angle_alpha   90.00
_cell.angle_beta   90.00
_cell.angle_gamma   90.00
#
_symmetry.space_group_name_H-M   'P 1'
#
loop_
_entity.id
_entity.type
_entity.pdbx_description
1 polymer ?
#
loop_
_entity_poly.entity_id
_entity_poly.type
_entity_poly.pdbx_seq_one_letter_code
_entity_poly.pdbx_strand_id
1 'polypeptide(L)'
;MAVLSFLSVTFCYIAYALALGQTPIISFTGGTLQLAGGTSTANLILSTGDFKGVQRAGADLAGLASALVMAGSDKRGSIYGIYDISEQIGISPWYWFADVATSPQANIYALDTVKTQGPPSVKYRGIFLNDEQTALTNWVNQKYGGYNSKFYVNVFELLLRLRANYLRPTMWDSMFNLDDAKNPQLADEYGIVMGTSHTEPLTRATKEQSRYMSGKWDWASNKNNVIKFLTDGAKRAKPYEVVYTMGMRGIGDEASPTLSSSSLADVIKSQQSILSSNVNVNLSQVPQMWCLYKEVGGYYQADLKVPDDITLLWSDDNNGNMQRLPIASEVSRQAGAGVYYHFDYVGDPRNYKWINTISLEKTWEQIHLTYEYNARQIWIVNVGDLKPLVDMAYDMTQYTEPKSSQIWLSKWATREWGATVSEATASVVDRYGQYANRRKYELLDASIYSIVNYDEGDIILNQWKVLASDAQAIYDKLSIAAQPSFFEMVLHPVKAGYILHQLYIATAKNNLWAGQGRVTAETQGSIAVSAYAADSALASTYHNLLNGKWNHMMDQTHIGYTNWQ
;
A
#
# COMPACT_ATOMS: atom_id res chain seq x y z
N MET A 1 -63.74 10.46 39.73
CA MET A 1 -63.42 10.14 38.32
C MET A 1 -62.55 11.28 37.79
N ALA A 2 -61.41 11.14 37.12
CA ALA A 2 -60.45 10.07 36.91
C ALA A 2 -59.26 10.76 36.21
N VAL A 3 -58.05 10.59 36.76
CA VAL A 3 -56.83 10.18 36.03
C VAL A 3 -56.27 11.20 35.01
N LEU A 4 -55.19 11.93 35.33
CA LEU A 4 -53.75 11.59 35.20
C LEU A 4 -53.17 11.76 33.78
N SER A 5 -52.16 12.64 33.70
CA SER A 5 -50.89 12.53 32.95
C SER A 5 -50.97 12.50 31.40
N PHE A 6 -50.13 13.22 30.64
CA PHE A 6 -48.66 13.20 30.69
C PHE A 6 -48.02 14.46 30.06
N LEU A 7 -46.98 14.98 30.73
CA LEU A 7 -45.88 15.71 30.13
C LEU A 7 -45.20 14.84 29.07
N SER A 8 -44.79 15.40 27.94
CA SER A 8 -43.72 14.84 27.10
C SER A 8 -42.93 15.98 26.48
N VAL A 9 -42.03 16.51 27.31
CA VAL A 9 -40.83 17.19 26.86
C VAL A 9 -39.92 16.12 26.28
N THR A 10 -39.75 16.09 24.96
CA THR A 10 -38.66 15.31 24.35
C THR A 10 -37.47 16.23 24.16
N PHE A 11 -36.61 16.27 25.19
CA PHE A 11 -35.21 16.61 25.04
C PHE A 11 -34.56 15.51 24.18
N CYS A 12 -34.27 15.79 22.91
CA CYS A 12 -33.19 15.08 22.23
C CYS A 12 -31.87 15.75 22.64
N TYR A 13 -31.25 15.21 23.68
CA TYR A 13 -29.81 15.37 23.90
C TYR A 13 -29.08 14.60 22.80
N ILE A 14 -28.66 15.28 21.74
CA ILE A 14 -27.50 14.85 20.97
C ILE A 14 -26.30 15.53 21.62
N ALA A 15 -25.56 14.75 22.40
CA ALA A 15 -24.28 15.15 22.95
C ALA A 15 -23.25 15.25 21.81
N TYR A 16 -22.73 16.46 21.66
CA TYR A 16 -21.51 16.92 20.98
C TYR A 16 -20.61 15.89 20.28
N ALA A 17 -20.41 16.11 18.98
CA ALA A 17 -19.08 16.16 18.39
C ALA A 17 -19.02 17.40 17.49
N LEU A 18 -18.65 18.54 18.07
CA LEU A 18 -18.34 19.76 17.33
C LEU A 18 -17.04 19.52 16.54
N ALA A 19 -17.16 19.13 15.27
CA ALA A 19 -16.14 19.50 14.30
C ALA A 19 -16.23 21.01 14.11
N LEU A 20 -15.19 21.69 14.58
CA LEU A 20 -14.97 23.14 14.61
C LEU A 20 -15.71 23.90 13.50
N GLY A 21 -16.73 24.65 13.91
CA GLY A 21 -17.42 25.63 13.07
C GLY A 21 -16.53 26.82 12.75
N GLN A 22 -15.71 26.70 11.71
CA GLN A 22 -15.09 27.84 11.06
C GLN A 22 -15.61 27.94 9.63
N THR A 23 -16.27 29.06 9.32
CA THR A 23 -16.51 29.49 7.94
C THR A 23 -15.19 30.05 7.41
N PRO A 24 -14.62 29.53 6.30
CA PRO A 24 -13.40 30.09 5.74
C PRO A 24 -13.72 31.48 5.16
N ILE A 25 -13.04 32.54 5.62
CA ILE A 25 -13.10 33.87 5.00
C ILE A 25 -11.67 34.32 4.72
N ILE A 26 -11.19 34.04 3.51
CA ILE A 26 -10.24 34.93 2.81
C ILE A 26 -10.63 34.89 1.33
N SER A 27 -11.03 36.03 0.78
CA SER A 27 -11.24 36.24 -0.67
C SER A 27 -10.34 37.37 -1.15
N PHE A 28 -9.69 37.23 -2.30
CA PHE A 28 -9.06 38.33 -3.01
C PHE A 28 -9.76 38.56 -4.35
N THR A 29 -9.69 39.79 -4.85
CA THR A 29 -10.37 40.24 -6.07
C THR A 29 -9.39 40.24 -7.25
N GLY A 30 -9.29 39.11 -7.95
CA GLY A 30 -8.92 39.01 -9.38
C GLY A 30 -7.43 39.06 -9.77
N GLY A 31 -6.94 37.98 -10.40
CA GLY A 31 -5.67 37.92 -11.17
C GLY A 31 -4.86 36.65 -10.90
N THR A 32 -3.87 36.28 -11.73
CA THR A 32 -2.98 35.12 -11.47
C THR A 32 -1.87 35.46 -10.46
N LEU A 33 -1.53 34.57 -9.51
CA LEU A 33 -0.50 34.76 -8.47
C LEU A 33 0.84 34.13 -8.91
N GLN A 34 1.92 34.90 -8.92
CA GLN A 34 3.26 34.38 -9.20
C GLN A 34 3.89 33.76 -7.94
N LEU A 35 4.26 32.48 -7.97
CA LEU A 35 4.87 31.78 -6.83
C LEU A 35 6.39 31.97 -6.76
N ALA A 36 7.02 32.40 -7.86
CA ALA A 36 8.45 32.75 -7.92
C ALA A 36 8.71 33.90 -8.91
N GLY A 37 9.33 34.99 -8.44
CA GLY A 37 9.94 36.05 -9.28
C GLY A 37 9.14 37.34 -9.55
N GLY A 38 8.72 38.12 -8.53
CA GLY A 38 8.13 39.47 -8.74
C GLY A 38 7.52 40.10 -7.48
N THR A 39 7.28 41.43 -7.46
CA THR A 39 6.79 42.22 -6.29
C THR A 39 5.37 42.78 -6.49
N SER A 40 4.48 42.61 -5.50
CA SER A 40 3.16 43.27 -5.39
C SER A 40 2.77 43.44 -3.89
N THR A 41 1.66 44.12 -3.55
CA THR A 41 1.17 44.30 -2.14
C THR A 41 -0.35 44.06 -1.96
N ALA A 42 -0.80 43.30 -0.94
CA ALA A 42 -2.19 43.08 -0.51
C ALA A 42 -2.36 43.21 1.02
N ASN A 43 -3.61 43.36 1.48
CA ASN A 43 -3.98 43.55 2.89
C ASN A 43 -4.73 42.33 3.46
N LEU A 44 -4.35 41.90 4.66
CA LEU A 44 -4.92 40.77 5.40
C LEU A 44 -5.45 41.24 6.76
N ILE A 45 -6.62 40.75 7.20
CA ILE A 45 -7.25 41.11 8.49
C ILE A 45 -7.20 39.88 9.42
N LEU A 46 -6.70 40.06 10.65
CA LEU A 46 -6.51 38.99 11.64
C LEU A 46 -7.36 39.18 12.89
N SER A 47 -7.83 38.06 13.47
CA SER A 47 -8.54 38.06 14.75
C SER A 47 -7.60 37.83 15.93
N THR A 48 -7.80 38.57 17.02
CA THR A 48 -7.07 38.37 18.27
C THR A 48 -7.40 37.05 18.97
N GLY A 49 -8.43 36.32 18.51
CA GLY A 49 -8.83 35.00 19.03
C GLY A 49 -8.17 33.79 18.34
N ASP A 50 -7.38 33.99 17.28
CA ASP A 50 -6.78 32.89 16.52
C ASP A 50 -5.58 32.23 17.22
N PHE A 51 -5.24 31.00 16.82
CA PHE A 51 -4.06 30.28 17.31
C PHE A 51 -2.78 31.09 17.05
N LYS A 52 -1.82 31.09 17.99
CA LYS A 52 -0.60 31.92 17.90
C LYS A 52 0.20 31.72 16.60
N GLY A 53 0.21 30.51 16.04
CA GLY A 53 0.84 30.24 14.75
C GLY A 53 0.14 30.93 13.57
N VAL A 54 -1.19 31.01 13.60
CA VAL A 54 -2.03 31.69 12.60
C VAL A 54 -1.87 33.21 12.71
N GLN A 55 -1.83 33.75 13.93
CA GLN A 55 -1.58 35.18 14.14
C GLN A 55 -0.20 35.60 13.66
N ARG A 56 0.83 34.78 13.93
CA ARG A 56 2.19 35.01 13.43
C ARG A 56 2.27 34.94 11.90
N ALA A 57 1.76 33.87 11.31
CA ALA A 57 1.71 33.72 9.85
C ALA A 57 0.91 34.85 9.20
N GLY A 58 -0.22 35.22 9.77
CA GLY A 58 -1.03 36.33 9.32
C GLY A 58 -0.29 37.66 9.32
N ALA A 59 0.46 37.96 10.39
CA ALA A 59 1.27 39.17 10.48
C ALA A 59 2.40 39.18 9.44
N ASP A 60 3.01 38.02 9.19
CA ASP A 60 4.03 37.84 8.14
C ASP A 60 3.42 38.01 6.72
N LEU A 61 2.15 37.63 6.52
CA LEU A 61 1.44 37.74 5.25
C LEU A 61 0.84 39.14 4.98
N ALA A 62 0.61 39.94 6.03
CA ALA A 62 0.04 41.30 5.91
C ALA A 62 0.93 42.30 5.15
N GLY A 63 2.19 41.93 4.86
CA GLY A 63 3.10 42.69 4.00
C GLY A 63 3.20 42.19 2.55
N LEU A 64 2.45 41.15 2.15
CA LEU A 64 2.58 40.50 0.84
C LEU A 64 1.48 40.91 -0.14
N ALA A 65 1.86 41.03 -1.41
CA ALA A 65 1.03 41.07 -2.62
C ALA A 65 -0.26 40.29 -2.66
N SER A 66 -0.13 39.06 -2.19
CA SER A 66 -0.90 37.92 -2.61
C SER A 66 -0.16 36.71 -2.04
N ALA A 67 -0.89 35.73 -1.54
CA ALA A 67 -0.32 34.57 -0.90
C ALA A 67 -1.08 33.31 -1.31
N LEU A 68 -0.35 32.20 -1.50
CA LEU A 68 -0.94 30.87 -1.58
C LEU A 68 -1.06 30.33 -0.16
N VAL A 69 -2.29 30.19 0.32
CA VAL A 69 -2.56 29.68 1.67
C VAL A 69 -2.93 28.20 1.59
N MET A 70 -2.22 27.36 2.34
CA MET A 70 -2.55 25.95 2.54
C MET A 70 -2.94 25.74 3.99
N ALA A 71 -4.20 25.37 4.24
CA ALA A 71 -4.73 25.13 5.57
C ALA A 71 -5.26 23.70 5.67
N GLY A 72 -4.60 22.88 6.48
CA GLY A 72 -5.07 21.54 6.82
C GLY A 72 -5.85 21.53 8.14
N SER A 73 -6.83 20.64 8.25
CA SER A 73 -7.57 20.43 9.50
C SER A 73 -6.73 19.80 10.62
N ASP A 74 -5.62 19.16 10.26
CA ASP A 74 -4.65 18.55 11.17
C ASP A 74 -3.24 18.50 10.52
N LYS A 75 -2.30 17.83 11.21
CA LYS A 75 -0.91 17.61 10.73
C LYS A 75 -0.88 17.03 9.32
N ARG A 76 -1.60 15.94 9.07
CA ARG A 76 -1.60 15.23 7.78
C ARG A 76 -2.34 16.00 6.71
N GLY A 77 -3.45 16.66 7.03
CA GLY A 77 -4.16 17.53 6.08
C GLY A 77 -3.26 18.64 5.54
N SER A 78 -2.41 19.23 6.40
CA SER A 78 -1.45 20.26 5.99
C SER A 78 -0.35 19.66 5.10
N ILE A 79 0.18 18.49 5.46
CA ILE A 79 1.18 17.76 4.67
C ILE A 79 0.64 17.40 3.28
N TYR A 80 -0.59 16.90 3.18
CA TYR A 80 -1.20 16.56 1.89
C TYR A 80 -1.40 17.79 1.02
N GLY A 81 -1.75 18.95 1.59
CA GLY A 81 -1.79 20.21 0.86
C GLY A 81 -0.43 20.60 0.27
N ILE A 82 0.64 20.44 1.05
CA ILE A 82 2.03 20.70 0.59
C ILE A 82 2.42 19.75 -0.55
N TYR A 83 2.10 18.46 -0.43
CA TYR A 83 2.41 17.49 -1.49
C TYR A 83 1.50 17.60 -2.71
N ASP A 84 0.27 18.06 -2.56
CA ASP A 84 -0.61 18.40 -3.68
C ASP A 84 -0.03 19.53 -4.53
N ILE A 85 0.53 20.56 -3.90
CA ILE A 85 1.28 21.60 -4.62
C ILE A 85 2.56 21.04 -5.24
N SER A 86 3.30 20.19 -4.52
CA SER A 86 4.51 19.55 -5.06
C SER A 86 4.23 18.75 -6.33
N GLU A 87 3.13 18.00 -6.36
CA GLU A 87 2.67 17.26 -7.53
C GLU A 87 2.27 18.21 -8.67
N GLN A 88 1.50 19.27 -8.37
CA GLN A 88 1.06 20.26 -9.37
C GLN A 88 2.22 21.04 -10.03
N ILE A 89 3.32 21.28 -9.31
CA ILE A 89 4.51 21.92 -9.89
C ILE A 89 5.42 20.94 -10.65
N GLY A 90 5.02 19.68 -10.78
CA GLY A 90 5.70 18.67 -11.61
C GLY A 90 6.64 17.73 -10.84
N ILE A 91 6.50 17.60 -9.53
CA ILE A 91 7.27 16.64 -8.73
C ILE A 91 6.41 15.41 -8.42
N SER A 92 6.61 14.34 -9.20
CA SER A 92 5.93 13.07 -8.99
C SER A 92 6.17 12.50 -7.57
N PRO A 93 5.18 11.83 -6.96
CA PRO A 93 5.39 10.98 -5.78
C PRO A 93 6.55 9.98 -5.96
N TRP A 94 6.80 9.56 -7.19
CA TRP A 94 7.77 8.54 -7.58
C TRP A 94 9.12 9.10 -8.03
N TYR A 95 9.39 10.40 -7.88
CA TYR A 95 10.63 11.03 -8.33
C TYR A 95 11.88 10.31 -7.82
N TRP A 96 11.84 9.78 -6.60
CA TRP A 96 12.93 9.02 -6.01
C TRP A 96 12.70 7.51 -6.06
N PHE A 97 11.49 7.00 -5.81
CA PHE A 97 11.25 5.55 -5.74
C PHE A 97 11.16 4.85 -7.11
N ALA A 98 11.02 5.60 -8.20
CA ALA A 98 11.06 5.08 -9.57
C ALA A 98 11.68 6.07 -10.56
N ASP A 99 12.57 6.95 -10.08
CA ASP A 99 13.38 7.85 -10.92
C ASP A 99 12.61 8.70 -11.92
N VAL A 100 11.37 9.06 -11.59
CA VAL A 100 10.58 9.94 -12.44
C VAL A 100 11.27 11.29 -12.55
N ALA A 101 11.66 11.64 -13.77
CA ALA A 101 12.37 12.88 -14.04
C ALA A 101 11.49 14.09 -13.72
N THR A 102 12.08 15.08 -13.07
CA THR A 102 11.43 16.38 -12.84
C THR A 102 11.71 17.30 -14.03
N SER A 103 10.70 18.09 -14.42
CA SER A 103 10.84 19.05 -15.52
C SER A 103 11.15 20.44 -14.96
N PRO A 104 12.24 21.11 -15.40
CA PRO A 104 12.56 22.44 -14.93
C PRO A 104 11.50 23.45 -15.41
N GLN A 105 10.96 24.22 -14.47
CA GLN A 105 10.02 25.31 -14.75
C GLN A 105 10.69 26.64 -14.45
N ALA A 106 10.77 27.53 -15.44
CA ALA A 106 11.35 28.87 -15.25
C ALA A 106 10.43 29.78 -14.40
N ASN A 107 9.11 29.57 -14.49
CA ASN A 107 8.12 30.34 -13.76
C ASN A 107 6.96 29.41 -13.34
N ILE A 108 6.45 29.59 -12.12
CA ILE A 108 5.29 28.87 -11.59
C ILE A 108 4.30 29.90 -11.06
N TYR A 109 3.04 29.76 -11.46
CA TYR A 109 1.94 30.63 -11.04
C TYR A 109 0.81 29.80 -10.43
N ALA A 110 0.26 30.27 -9.32
CA ALA A 110 -0.99 29.77 -8.78
C ALA A 110 -2.16 30.49 -9.44
N LEU A 111 -3.19 29.73 -9.81
CA LEU A 111 -4.47 30.30 -10.23
C LEU A 111 -5.17 30.92 -9.02
N ASP A 112 -5.84 32.05 -9.20
CA ASP A 112 -6.73 32.66 -8.20
C ASP A 112 -8.05 31.91 -8.14
N THR A 113 -7.96 30.70 -7.61
CA THR A 113 -9.08 29.77 -7.45
C THR A 113 -8.92 29.05 -6.12
N VAL A 114 -10.05 28.83 -5.43
CA VAL A 114 -10.08 28.03 -4.22
C VAL A 114 -10.17 26.55 -4.60
N LYS A 115 -9.28 25.74 -4.04
CA LYS A 115 -9.35 24.27 -4.08
C LYS A 115 -9.58 23.76 -2.66
N THR A 116 -10.67 23.02 -2.47
CA THR A 116 -10.97 22.35 -1.20
C THR A 116 -10.93 20.84 -1.42
N GLN A 117 -10.23 20.13 -0.55
CA GLN A 117 -10.23 18.66 -0.51
C GLN A 117 -11.01 18.20 0.71
N GLY A 118 -11.90 17.22 0.51
CA GLY A 118 -12.66 16.60 1.58
C GLY A 118 -11.81 15.67 2.46
N PRO A 119 -12.39 15.12 3.54
CA PRO A 119 -11.73 14.05 4.29
C PRO A 119 -11.52 12.81 3.40
N PRO A 120 -10.48 12.00 3.66
CA PRO A 120 -10.24 10.79 2.88
C PRO A 120 -11.39 9.79 3.02
N SER A 121 -11.65 9.04 1.94
CA SER A 121 -12.71 8.01 1.88
C SER A 121 -12.48 6.85 2.85
N VAL A 122 -11.22 6.57 3.17
CA VAL A 122 -10.79 5.53 4.12
C VAL A 122 -9.87 6.13 5.18
N LYS A 123 -10.08 5.80 6.45
CA LYS A 123 -9.40 6.46 7.59
C LYS A 123 -7.89 6.16 7.68
N TYR A 124 -7.52 4.88 7.65
CA TYR A 124 -6.13 4.42 7.61
C TYR A 124 -5.85 3.76 6.27
N ARG A 125 -4.83 4.24 5.56
CA ARG A 125 -4.52 3.87 4.17
C ARG A 125 -3.04 3.61 4.06
N GLY A 126 -2.63 2.46 3.55
CA GLY A 126 -1.21 2.21 3.44
C GLY A 126 -0.80 0.84 2.98
N ILE A 127 0.44 0.49 3.32
CA ILE A 127 1.14 -0.68 2.80
C ILE A 127 1.70 -1.54 3.92
N PHE A 128 1.97 -2.79 3.59
CA PHE A 128 2.79 -3.70 4.37
C PHE A 128 4.01 -4.08 3.52
N LEU A 129 5.19 -3.69 4.00
CA LEU A 129 6.46 -4.22 3.48
C LEU A 129 6.66 -5.62 4.04
N ASN A 130 6.55 -6.63 3.18
CA ASN A 130 6.64 -8.04 3.53
C ASN A 130 7.40 -8.78 2.43
N ASP A 131 7.64 -10.07 2.63
CA ASP A 131 8.25 -10.94 1.63
C ASP A 131 9.64 -10.43 1.18
N GLU A 132 10.25 -9.60 2.03
CA GLU A 132 11.28 -8.63 1.71
C GLU A 132 12.67 -9.24 1.44
N GLN A 133 12.78 -10.57 1.51
CA GLN A 133 14.01 -11.29 1.22
C GLN A 133 13.83 -12.11 -0.06
N THR A 134 14.76 -12.04 -1.02
CA THR A 134 16.09 -11.43 -0.94
C THR A 134 16.17 -9.97 -1.39
N ALA A 135 15.22 -9.50 -2.22
CA ALA A 135 15.33 -8.27 -2.99
C ALA A 135 15.47 -7.00 -2.13
N LEU A 136 14.40 -6.53 -1.46
CA LEU A 136 14.42 -5.29 -0.68
C LEU A 136 15.48 -5.36 0.43
N THR A 137 15.63 -6.50 1.08
CA THR A 137 16.60 -6.67 2.18
C THR A 137 18.03 -6.48 1.71
N ASN A 138 18.44 -7.08 0.58
CA ASN A 138 19.78 -6.91 0.05
C ASN A 138 20.01 -5.46 -0.40
N TRP A 139 19.02 -4.85 -1.06
CA TRP A 139 19.10 -3.45 -1.49
C TRP A 139 19.22 -2.50 -0.29
N VAL A 140 18.41 -2.67 0.75
CA VAL A 140 18.46 -1.88 1.99
C VAL A 140 19.76 -2.08 2.73
N ASN A 141 20.27 -3.32 2.81
CA ASN A 141 21.57 -3.60 3.42
C ASN A 141 22.71 -2.90 2.68
N GLN A 142 22.71 -2.97 1.34
CA GLN A 142 23.72 -2.31 0.51
C GLN A 142 23.67 -0.78 0.67
N LYS A 143 22.47 -0.19 0.68
CA LYS A 143 22.28 1.27 0.64
C LYS A 143 22.30 1.95 2.00
N TYR A 144 21.80 1.27 3.03
CA TYR A 144 21.55 1.85 4.35
C TYR A 144 22.18 1.06 5.51
N GLY A 145 22.69 -0.14 5.26
CA GLY A 145 23.22 -1.04 6.29
C GLY A 145 22.16 -1.74 7.12
N GLY A 146 20.90 -1.76 6.66
CA GLY A 146 19.76 -2.40 7.33
C GLY A 146 18.53 -1.50 7.45
N TYR A 147 17.45 -2.04 8.00
CA TYR A 147 16.15 -1.38 8.16
C TYR A 147 16.13 -0.32 9.29
N ASN A 148 16.85 0.78 9.06
CA ASN A 148 16.96 1.91 9.99
C ASN A 148 16.22 3.15 9.50
N SER A 149 16.28 4.23 10.29
CA SER A 149 15.52 5.46 10.03
C SER A 149 15.87 6.10 8.69
N LYS A 150 17.09 5.92 8.17
CA LYS A 150 17.50 6.47 6.87
C LYS A 150 16.74 5.83 5.71
N PHE A 151 16.40 4.55 5.83
CA PHE A 151 15.52 3.88 4.87
C PHE A 151 14.09 4.35 5.04
N TYR A 152 13.58 4.27 6.28
CA TYR A 152 12.17 4.50 6.55
C TYR A 152 11.68 5.92 6.30
N VAL A 153 12.50 6.96 6.48
CA VAL A 153 12.08 8.34 6.13
C VAL A 153 11.73 8.50 4.64
N ASN A 154 12.39 7.75 3.75
CA ASN A 154 12.03 7.74 2.33
C ASN A 154 10.66 7.07 2.15
N VAL A 155 10.41 5.95 2.82
CA VAL A 155 9.10 5.27 2.79
C VAL A 155 7.99 6.18 3.33
N PHE A 156 8.25 6.90 4.42
CA PHE A 156 7.29 7.85 4.99
C PHE A 156 6.97 8.99 4.01
N GLU A 157 8.00 9.56 3.36
CA GLU A 157 7.81 10.57 2.33
C GLU A 157 6.94 10.05 1.18
N LEU A 158 7.23 8.85 0.66
CA LEU A 158 6.45 8.25 -0.42
C LEU A 158 4.98 8.08 -0.01
N LEU A 159 4.72 7.52 1.17
CA LEU A 159 3.35 7.33 1.67
C LEU A 159 2.60 8.66 1.77
N LEU A 160 3.21 9.70 2.32
CA LEU A 160 2.56 11.00 2.45
C LEU A 160 2.32 11.67 1.08
N ARG A 161 3.24 11.51 0.12
CA ARG A 161 3.05 11.98 -1.26
C ARG A 161 1.91 11.25 -1.97
N LEU A 162 1.69 9.98 -1.65
CA LEU A 162 0.54 9.18 -2.10
C LEU A 162 -0.73 9.40 -1.23
N ARG A 163 -0.71 10.39 -0.33
CA ARG A 163 -1.81 10.71 0.61
C ARG A 163 -2.22 9.52 1.51
N ALA A 164 -1.30 8.57 1.72
CA ALA A 164 -1.40 7.47 2.67
C ALA A 164 -0.91 7.90 4.08
N ASN A 165 -1.26 7.12 5.10
CA ASN A 165 -0.91 7.44 6.50
C ASN A 165 -0.66 6.22 7.39
N TYR A 166 -0.63 5.01 6.83
CA TYR A 166 -0.52 3.78 7.62
C TYR A 166 0.63 2.91 7.09
N LEU A 167 1.39 2.29 7.97
CA LEU A 167 2.48 1.40 7.59
C LEU A 167 2.57 0.20 8.53
N ARG A 168 2.65 -1.00 7.93
CA ARG A 168 3.26 -2.16 8.58
C ARG A 168 4.71 -2.28 8.08
N PRO A 169 5.71 -2.19 8.96
CA PRO A 169 7.12 -2.27 8.58
C PRO A 169 7.50 -3.71 8.22
N THR A 170 8.71 -3.87 7.69
CA THR A 170 9.34 -5.20 7.51
C THR A 170 9.43 -5.96 8.83
N MET A 171 9.40 -7.28 8.77
CA MET A 171 9.34 -8.11 9.99
C MET A 171 9.94 -9.52 9.86
N TRP A 172 10.33 -9.98 8.67
CA TRP A 172 10.86 -11.34 8.48
C TRP A 172 12.18 -11.59 9.22
N ASP A 173 13.05 -10.59 9.26
CA ASP A 173 14.26 -10.59 10.10
C ASP A 173 14.59 -9.19 10.63
N SER A 174 13.57 -8.39 10.87
CA SER A 174 13.69 -7.04 11.41
C SER A 174 12.73 -6.81 12.56
N MET A 175 13.02 -5.79 13.37
CA MET A 175 12.26 -5.36 14.52
C MET A 175 12.22 -3.84 14.52
N PHE A 176 11.30 -3.24 13.76
CA PHE A 176 11.21 -1.78 13.54
C PHE A 176 11.48 -0.91 14.77
N ASN A 177 10.87 -1.25 15.92
CA ASN A 177 10.99 -0.50 17.17
C ASN A 177 12.36 -0.62 17.87
N LEU A 178 13.21 -1.57 17.46
CA LEU A 178 14.46 -1.92 18.12
C LEU A 178 15.69 -1.82 17.19
N ASP A 179 15.52 -1.99 15.88
CA ASP A 179 16.62 -1.88 14.91
C ASP A 179 17.19 -0.45 14.86
N ASP A 180 16.33 0.55 15.07
CA ASP A 180 16.73 1.95 15.27
C ASP A 180 15.67 2.66 16.14
N ALA A 181 16.09 3.23 17.27
CA ALA A 181 15.19 3.96 18.18
C ALA A 181 14.50 5.16 17.50
N LYS A 182 15.06 5.69 16.42
CA LYS A 182 14.47 6.79 15.65
C LYS A 182 13.35 6.36 14.71
N ASN A 183 13.25 5.07 14.37
CA ASN A 183 12.20 4.55 13.49
C ASN A 183 10.78 4.97 13.96
N PRO A 184 10.34 4.64 15.19
CA PRO A 184 9.01 5.03 15.66
C PRO A 184 8.90 6.54 15.92
N GLN A 185 9.99 7.21 16.33
CA GLN A 185 9.99 8.65 16.58
C GLN A 185 9.73 9.44 15.30
N LEU A 186 10.43 9.10 14.22
CA LEU A 186 10.29 9.79 12.93
C LEU A 186 8.98 9.43 12.24
N ALA A 187 8.47 8.20 12.42
CA ALA A 187 7.13 7.85 11.94
C ALA A 187 6.07 8.77 12.55
N ASP A 188 6.07 8.93 13.87
CA ASP A 188 5.14 9.82 14.58
C ASP A 188 5.32 11.29 14.18
N GLU A 189 6.58 11.74 14.06
CA GLU A 189 6.91 13.11 13.63
C GLU A 189 6.34 13.42 12.25
N TYR A 190 6.57 12.53 11.27
CA TYR A 190 6.01 12.62 9.91
C TYR A 190 4.49 12.43 9.87
N GLY A 191 3.90 11.83 10.90
CA GLY A 191 2.48 11.53 10.97
C GLY A 191 2.08 10.22 10.28
N ILE A 192 3.00 9.26 10.16
CA ILE A 192 2.70 7.89 9.75
C ILE A 192 2.24 7.10 10.97
N VAL A 193 0.99 6.63 10.90
CA VAL A 193 0.43 5.73 11.90
C VAL A 193 1.06 4.36 11.71
N MET A 194 1.66 3.84 12.79
CA MET A 194 2.31 2.53 12.73
C MET A 194 1.33 1.42 13.09
N GLY A 195 1.41 0.32 12.36
CA GLY A 195 0.78 -0.95 12.69
C GLY A 195 1.78 -2.10 12.64
N THR A 196 1.32 -3.29 12.99
CA THR A 196 2.06 -4.54 12.83
C THR A 196 1.22 -5.55 12.06
N SER A 197 1.82 -6.64 11.57
CA SER A 197 1.05 -7.70 10.92
C SER A 197 0.06 -8.32 11.90
N HIS A 198 -0.91 -9.08 11.40
CA HIS A 198 -1.95 -9.70 12.24
C HIS A 198 -1.45 -10.79 13.20
N THR A 199 -0.17 -11.16 13.11
CA THR A 199 0.49 -12.13 14.01
C THR A 199 1.33 -11.45 15.10
N GLU A 200 1.35 -10.12 15.13
CA GLU A 200 2.28 -9.31 15.91
C GLU A 200 1.55 -8.39 16.91
N PRO A 201 0.85 -8.95 17.90
CA PRO A 201 -0.03 -8.17 18.74
C PRO A 201 0.72 -7.15 19.60
N LEU A 202 0.04 -6.05 19.90
CA LEU A 202 0.51 -4.98 20.80
C LEU A 202 1.93 -4.47 20.51
N THR A 203 2.22 -4.24 19.22
CA THR A 203 3.45 -3.61 18.70
C THR A 203 4.74 -4.41 18.93
N ARG A 204 4.59 -5.73 19.07
CA ARG A 204 5.70 -6.68 19.20
C ARG A 204 5.95 -7.38 17.88
N ALA A 205 7.09 -7.09 17.26
CA ALA A 205 7.50 -7.79 16.05
C ALA A 205 7.78 -9.28 16.35
N THR A 206 7.59 -10.16 15.37
CA THR A 206 7.73 -11.61 15.54
C THR A 206 9.13 -11.98 16.05
N LYS A 207 10.18 -11.31 15.56
CA LYS A 207 11.57 -11.52 16.01
C LYS A 207 11.84 -11.07 17.44
N GLU A 208 10.99 -10.23 18.03
CA GLU A 208 11.11 -9.87 19.44
C GLU A 208 10.76 -11.05 20.35
N GLN A 209 9.88 -11.96 19.90
CA GLN A 209 9.42 -13.08 20.72
C GLN A 209 10.59 -13.98 21.14
N SER A 210 11.42 -14.40 20.19
CA SER A 210 12.56 -15.29 20.47
C SER A 210 13.69 -14.62 21.26
N ARG A 211 13.75 -13.28 21.28
CA ARG A 211 14.81 -12.51 21.95
C ARG A 211 14.42 -12.02 23.34
N TYR A 212 13.15 -11.69 23.57
CA TYR A 212 12.72 -10.95 24.78
C TYR A 212 11.58 -11.60 25.56
N MET A 213 10.93 -12.64 25.04
CA MET A 213 9.91 -13.37 25.78
C MET A 213 10.50 -14.66 26.39
N SER A 214 10.24 -14.89 27.66
CA SER A 214 10.58 -16.16 28.30
C SER A 214 9.55 -17.24 27.96
N GLY A 215 10.00 -18.43 27.56
CA GLY A 215 9.13 -19.59 27.30
C GLY A 215 8.52 -19.61 25.89
N LYS A 216 7.58 -20.53 25.65
CA LYS A 216 6.96 -20.74 24.33
C LYS A 216 5.94 -19.63 24.00
N TRP A 217 5.79 -19.32 22.71
CA TRP A 217 4.65 -18.52 22.22
C TRP A 217 3.37 -19.36 22.24
N ASP A 218 2.80 -19.50 23.44
CA ASP A 218 1.61 -20.29 23.68
C ASP A 218 0.81 -19.71 24.86
N TRP A 219 -0.46 -19.45 24.62
CA TRP A 219 -1.34 -18.88 25.63
C TRP A 219 -1.64 -19.86 26.75
N ALA A 220 -1.79 -21.15 26.43
CA ALA A 220 -2.19 -22.16 27.41
C ALA A 220 -1.08 -22.44 28.43
N SER A 221 0.16 -22.64 27.98
CA SER A 221 1.28 -23.01 28.85
C SER A 221 2.11 -21.83 29.37
N ASN A 222 2.02 -20.65 28.75
CA ASN A 222 2.96 -19.55 29.02
C ASN A 222 2.30 -18.16 29.17
N LYS A 223 1.00 -18.12 29.51
CA LYS A 223 0.16 -16.91 29.62
C LYS A 223 0.85 -15.71 30.29
N ASN A 224 1.44 -15.90 31.48
CA ASN A 224 2.02 -14.79 32.26
C ASN A 224 3.20 -14.11 31.55
N ASN A 225 4.06 -14.89 30.90
CA ASN A 225 5.20 -14.32 30.16
C ASN A 225 4.73 -13.64 28.87
N VAL A 226 3.71 -14.19 28.20
CA VAL A 226 3.07 -13.53 27.05
C VAL A 226 2.47 -12.18 27.47
N ILE A 227 1.69 -12.13 28.57
CA ILE A 227 1.11 -10.89 29.08
C ILE A 227 2.19 -9.85 29.39
N LYS A 228 3.28 -10.26 30.08
CA LYS A 228 4.40 -9.35 30.38
C LYS A 228 5.03 -8.83 29.09
N PHE A 229 5.34 -9.71 28.14
CA PHE A 229 5.93 -9.34 26.85
C PHE A 229 5.06 -8.34 26.09
N LEU A 230 3.75 -8.57 26.00
CA LEU A 230 2.83 -7.66 25.33
C LEU A 230 2.64 -6.33 26.07
N THR A 231 2.65 -6.34 27.41
CA THR A 231 2.58 -5.13 28.24
C THR A 231 3.74 -4.19 27.96
N ASP A 232 4.95 -4.72 27.87
CA ASP A 232 6.15 -3.95 27.58
C ASP A 232 6.10 -3.32 26.17
N GLY A 233 5.51 -4.04 25.19
CA GLY A 233 5.28 -3.49 23.84
C GLY A 233 4.31 -2.31 23.86
N ALA A 234 3.15 -2.48 24.49
CA ALA A 234 2.14 -1.43 24.61
C ALA A 234 2.68 -0.18 25.32
N LYS A 235 3.47 -0.34 26.39
CA LYS A 235 4.14 0.77 27.10
C LYS A 235 5.13 1.51 26.21
N ARG A 236 5.95 0.78 25.46
CA ARG A 236 6.95 1.35 24.54
C ARG A 236 6.29 2.17 23.43
N ALA A 237 5.15 1.71 22.93
CA ALA A 237 4.42 2.36 21.84
C ALA A 237 3.56 3.56 22.27
N LYS A 238 3.23 3.69 23.57
CA LYS A 238 2.33 4.73 24.10
C LYS A 238 2.58 6.16 23.59
N PRO A 239 3.84 6.63 23.41
CA PRO A 239 4.08 8.01 22.97
C PRO A 239 3.73 8.29 21.51
N TYR A 240 3.45 7.26 20.70
CA TYR A 240 3.33 7.35 19.24
C TYR A 240 1.92 7.03 18.75
N GLU A 241 1.56 7.51 17.56
CA GLU A 241 0.30 7.17 16.90
C GLU A 241 0.33 5.74 16.31
N VAL A 242 -0.49 4.85 16.87
CA VAL A 242 -0.45 3.41 16.57
C VAL A 242 -1.87 2.83 16.42
N VAL A 243 -2.02 1.89 15.48
CA VAL A 243 -3.13 0.92 15.49
C VAL A 243 -2.65 -0.38 16.13
N TYR A 244 -3.18 -0.69 17.31
CA TYR A 244 -2.79 -1.87 18.07
C TYR A 244 -3.42 -3.13 17.45
N THR A 245 -2.56 -4.01 16.93
CA THR A 245 -2.98 -5.36 16.54
C THR A 245 -3.40 -6.15 17.77
N MET A 246 -4.58 -6.74 17.67
CA MET A 246 -5.22 -7.58 18.68
C MET A 246 -5.25 -9.05 18.23
N GLY A 247 -5.57 -9.94 19.17
CA GLY A 247 -5.63 -11.37 18.95
C GLY A 247 -4.26 -12.05 19.08
N MET A 248 -4.22 -13.34 18.79
CA MET A 248 -3.02 -14.17 18.83
C MET A 248 -3.18 -15.30 17.83
N ARG A 249 -2.12 -15.61 17.09
CA ARG A 249 -2.01 -16.82 16.25
C ARG A 249 -0.77 -17.61 16.65
N GLY A 250 -0.55 -18.76 16.01
CA GLY A 250 0.70 -19.50 16.14
C GLY A 250 1.91 -18.70 15.64
N ILE A 251 3.10 -19.25 15.86
CA ILE A 251 4.35 -18.63 15.41
C ILE A 251 4.47 -18.74 13.88
N GLY A 252 5.00 -17.71 13.22
CA GLY A 252 5.30 -17.76 11.78
C GLY A 252 4.08 -17.77 10.86
N ASP A 253 2.99 -17.09 11.23
CA ASP A 253 1.73 -17.05 10.47
C ASP A 253 0.93 -18.37 10.41
N GLU A 254 1.22 -19.28 11.33
CA GLU A 254 0.54 -20.57 11.46
C GLU A 254 -0.65 -20.55 12.42
N ALA A 255 -1.57 -21.50 12.23
CA ALA A 255 -2.62 -21.77 13.19
C ALA A 255 -2.02 -22.36 14.49
N SER A 256 -2.50 -21.92 15.64
CA SER A 256 -2.09 -22.53 16.92
C SER A 256 -2.98 -23.74 17.25
N PRO A 257 -2.42 -24.91 17.59
CA PRO A 257 -3.21 -26.07 17.98
C PRO A 257 -3.88 -25.92 19.36
N THR A 258 -3.46 -24.94 20.16
CA THR A 258 -3.96 -24.69 21.52
C THR A 258 -4.96 -23.53 21.60
N LEU A 259 -5.10 -22.75 20.52
CA LEU A 259 -6.05 -21.64 20.48
C LEU A 259 -7.42 -22.14 20.01
N SER A 260 -8.45 -21.59 20.63
CA SER A 260 -9.86 -21.84 20.36
C SER A 260 -10.62 -20.52 20.54
N SER A 261 -11.90 -20.48 20.16
CA SER A 261 -12.72 -19.28 20.38
C SER A 261 -12.73 -18.82 21.84
N SER A 262 -12.72 -19.74 22.81
CA SER A 262 -12.74 -19.39 24.24
C SER A 262 -11.41 -18.83 24.73
N SER A 263 -10.28 -19.41 24.30
CA SER A 263 -8.97 -18.88 24.68
C SER A 263 -8.67 -17.55 23.99
N LEU A 264 -9.12 -17.37 22.74
CA LEU A 264 -9.02 -16.08 22.04
C LEU A 264 -9.83 -14.97 22.72
N ALA A 265 -11.01 -15.27 23.26
CA ALA A 265 -11.77 -14.29 24.05
C ALA A 265 -10.99 -13.85 25.31
N ASP A 266 -10.31 -14.78 25.99
CA ASP A 266 -9.45 -14.49 27.15
C ASP A 266 -8.17 -13.72 26.76
N VAL A 267 -7.58 -14.00 25.59
CA VAL A 267 -6.49 -13.21 24.99
C VAL A 267 -6.94 -11.76 24.80
N ILE A 268 -8.07 -11.53 24.12
CA ILE A 268 -8.58 -10.17 23.84
C ILE A 268 -8.85 -9.41 25.13
N LYS A 269 -9.52 -10.06 26.10
CA LYS A 269 -9.77 -9.46 27.42
C LYS A 269 -8.48 -9.04 28.11
N SER A 270 -7.44 -9.88 28.03
CA SER A 270 -6.13 -9.59 28.62
C SER A 270 -5.44 -8.43 27.89
N GLN A 271 -5.49 -8.40 26.56
CA GLN A 271 -4.90 -7.32 25.75
C GLN A 271 -5.61 -5.98 25.98
N GLN A 272 -6.94 -5.95 26.04
CA GLN A 272 -7.72 -4.75 26.40
C GLN A 272 -7.41 -4.29 27.84
N SER A 273 -7.17 -5.21 28.77
CA SER A 273 -6.72 -4.85 30.14
C SER A 273 -5.33 -4.21 30.14
N ILE A 274 -4.41 -4.70 29.29
CA ILE A 274 -3.09 -4.09 29.08
C ILE A 274 -3.25 -2.67 28.53
N LEU A 275 -4.05 -2.50 27.47
CA LEU A 275 -4.26 -1.20 26.83
C LEU A 275 -4.91 -0.19 27.77
N SER A 276 -5.98 -0.58 28.49
CA SER A 276 -6.67 0.31 29.42
C SER A 276 -5.81 0.75 30.59
N SER A 277 -4.93 -0.13 31.08
CA SER A 277 -4.06 0.16 32.23
C SER A 277 -2.82 0.97 31.85
N ASN A 278 -2.31 0.84 30.63
CA ASN A 278 -1.01 1.39 30.24
C ASN A 278 -1.10 2.52 29.20
N VAL A 279 -2.07 2.44 28.29
CA VAL A 279 -2.22 3.38 27.16
C VAL A 279 -3.29 4.42 27.48
N ASN A 280 -4.57 4.02 27.51
CA ASN A 280 -5.71 4.90 27.83
C ASN A 280 -6.89 4.08 28.38
N VAL A 281 -7.43 4.50 29.53
CA VAL A 281 -8.57 3.84 30.20
C VAL A 281 -9.81 3.73 29.31
N ASN A 282 -10.01 4.67 28.38
CA ASN A 282 -11.09 4.62 27.41
C ASN A 282 -10.63 3.91 26.13
N LEU A 283 -10.93 2.61 26.02
CA LEU A 283 -10.54 1.78 24.88
C LEU A 283 -11.10 2.25 23.54
N SER A 284 -12.26 2.94 23.52
CA SER A 284 -12.80 3.52 22.28
C SER A 284 -11.92 4.63 21.68
N GLN A 285 -10.98 5.17 22.46
CA GLN A 285 -9.98 6.14 21.99
C GLN A 285 -8.64 5.49 21.64
N VAL A 286 -8.50 4.17 21.81
CA VAL A 286 -7.30 3.40 21.44
C VAL A 286 -7.60 2.67 20.13
N PRO A 287 -6.98 3.06 18.99
CA PRO A 287 -7.20 2.36 17.74
C PRO A 287 -6.75 0.90 17.85
N GLN A 288 -7.70 -0.01 17.72
CA GLN A 288 -7.50 -1.46 17.81
C GLN A 288 -7.96 -2.12 16.51
N MET A 289 -7.25 -3.16 16.09
CA MET A 289 -7.59 -3.95 14.91
C MET A 289 -7.35 -5.43 15.17
N TRP A 290 -8.30 -6.27 14.78
CA TRP A 290 -8.11 -7.72 14.72
C TRP A 290 -8.40 -8.25 13.33
N CYS A 291 -7.38 -8.86 12.71
CA CYS A 291 -7.55 -9.54 11.44
C CYS A 291 -8.15 -10.92 11.66
N LEU A 292 -9.31 -11.15 11.06
CA LEU A 292 -10.02 -12.42 11.12
C LEU A 292 -9.52 -13.35 10.01
N TYR A 293 -8.22 -13.65 10.06
CA TYR A 293 -7.47 -14.32 9.01
C TYR A 293 -7.58 -15.85 9.12
N LYS A 294 -7.81 -16.52 7.98
CA LYS A 294 -7.89 -17.99 7.86
C LYS A 294 -8.79 -18.63 8.93
N GLU A 295 -8.25 -19.43 9.84
CA GLU A 295 -9.00 -20.17 10.87
C GLU A 295 -9.77 -19.24 11.82
N VAL A 296 -9.26 -18.03 12.07
CA VAL A 296 -9.90 -17.05 12.96
C VAL A 296 -11.22 -16.55 12.36
N GLY A 297 -11.31 -16.46 11.02
CA GLY A 297 -12.55 -16.16 10.33
C GLY A 297 -13.62 -17.24 10.58
N GLY A 298 -13.23 -18.51 10.63
CA GLY A 298 -14.09 -19.62 11.00
C GLY A 298 -14.57 -19.53 12.45
N TYR A 299 -13.70 -19.15 13.39
CA TYR A 299 -14.10 -18.93 14.79
C TYR A 299 -15.11 -17.79 14.94
N TYR A 300 -14.92 -16.70 14.20
CA TYR A 300 -15.87 -15.58 14.17
C TYR A 300 -17.25 -16.00 13.63
N GLN A 301 -17.29 -16.79 12.55
CA GLN A 301 -18.54 -17.38 12.06
C GLN A 301 -19.19 -18.34 13.07
N ALA A 302 -18.37 -19.04 13.86
CA ALA A 302 -18.81 -19.90 14.95
C ALA A 302 -19.01 -19.15 16.28
N ASP A 303 -19.48 -17.90 16.21
CA ASP A 303 -19.92 -17.07 17.35
C ASP A 303 -18.83 -16.53 18.29
N LEU A 304 -17.55 -16.50 17.89
CA LEU A 304 -16.52 -15.74 18.61
C LEU A 304 -16.91 -14.25 18.67
N LYS A 305 -17.15 -13.74 19.89
CA LYS A 305 -17.55 -12.35 20.11
C LYS A 305 -16.33 -11.43 20.10
N VAL A 306 -16.37 -10.40 19.25
CA VAL A 306 -15.34 -9.36 19.17
C VAL A 306 -15.91 -8.04 19.72
N PRO A 307 -15.25 -7.42 20.72
CA PRO A 307 -15.64 -6.12 21.25
C PRO A 307 -15.87 -5.06 20.16
N ASP A 308 -16.85 -4.19 20.35
CA ASP A 308 -17.34 -3.28 19.31
C ASP A 308 -16.34 -2.15 18.95
N ASP A 309 -15.43 -1.86 19.89
CA ASP A 309 -14.34 -0.89 19.77
C ASP A 309 -13.10 -1.44 19.02
N ILE A 310 -13.15 -2.69 18.54
CA ILE A 310 -12.09 -3.31 17.73
C ILE A 310 -12.52 -3.35 16.26
N THR A 311 -11.69 -2.77 15.39
CA THR A 311 -11.87 -2.82 13.93
C THR A 311 -11.75 -4.26 13.45
N LEU A 312 -12.74 -4.76 12.72
CA LEU A 312 -12.64 -6.05 12.04
C LEU A 312 -11.85 -5.88 10.74
N LEU A 313 -10.67 -6.50 10.62
CA LEU A 313 -9.91 -6.49 9.39
C LEU A 313 -10.15 -7.78 8.61
N TRP A 314 -10.75 -7.65 7.43
CA TRP A 314 -11.02 -8.77 6.52
C TRP A 314 -9.88 -8.95 5.54
N SER A 315 -9.40 -10.16 5.36
CA SER A 315 -8.37 -10.44 4.35
C SER A 315 -8.98 -10.89 3.03
N ASP A 316 -8.25 -10.67 1.94
CA ASP A 316 -8.40 -11.47 0.74
C ASP A 316 -7.89 -12.90 0.96
N ASP A 317 -7.97 -13.73 -0.08
CA ASP A 317 -7.47 -15.11 -0.14
C ASP A 317 -5.97 -15.18 -0.48
N ASN A 318 -5.23 -14.12 -0.19
CA ASN A 318 -3.83 -13.92 -0.56
C ASN A 318 -3.58 -13.86 -2.07
N ASN A 319 -4.62 -13.79 -2.90
CA ASN A 319 -4.54 -13.70 -4.36
C ASN A 319 -5.45 -12.58 -4.92
N GLY A 320 -5.81 -11.62 -4.06
CA GLY A 320 -6.65 -10.50 -4.43
C GLY A 320 -8.11 -10.85 -4.60
N ASN A 321 -8.66 -11.87 -3.91
CA ASN A 321 -10.09 -12.10 -3.83
C ASN A 321 -10.57 -11.96 -2.39
N MET A 322 -11.41 -10.97 -2.09
CA MET A 322 -11.94 -10.77 -0.75
C MET A 322 -12.72 -11.99 -0.27
N GLN A 323 -12.31 -12.59 0.84
CA GLN A 323 -12.97 -13.80 1.37
C GLN A 323 -14.31 -13.48 2.03
N ARG A 324 -14.42 -12.29 2.63
CA ARG A 324 -15.59 -11.82 3.35
C ARG A 324 -15.61 -10.30 3.40
N LEU A 325 -16.82 -9.74 3.48
CA LEU A 325 -17.08 -8.33 3.76
C LEU A 325 -18.12 -8.21 4.88
N PRO A 326 -18.25 -7.03 5.51
CA PRO A 326 -19.24 -6.81 6.56
C PRO A 326 -20.66 -7.16 6.11
N ILE A 327 -21.41 -7.86 6.96
CA ILE A 327 -22.86 -8.04 6.75
C ILE A 327 -23.65 -6.91 7.42
N ALA A 328 -24.95 -6.82 7.16
CA ALA A 328 -25.80 -5.73 7.65
C ALA A 328 -25.78 -5.55 9.19
N SER A 329 -25.55 -6.61 9.97
CA SER A 329 -25.43 -6.52 11.43
C SER A 329 -24.05 -6.01 11.91
N GLU A 330 -23.08 -5.91 11.01
CA GLU A 330 -21.68 -5.54 11.32
C GLU A 330 -21.34 -4.12 10.85
N VAL A 331 -22.09 -3.55 9.90
CA VAL A 331 -21.82 -2.20 9.37
C VAL A 331 -22.04 -1.08 10.40
N SER A 332 -22.78 -1.36 11.49
CA SER A 332 -23.06 -0.43 12.58
C SER A 332 -22.08 -0.53 13.75
N ARG A 333 -21.10 -1.44 13.70
CA ARG A 333 -20.07 -1.58 14.74
C ARG A 333 -19.30 -0.27 14.92
N GLN A 334 -19.06 0.14 16.16
CA GLN A 334 -18.40 1.40 16.51
C GLN A 334 -17.06 1.59 15.79
N ALA A 335 -16.19 0.57 15.84
CA ALA A 335 -14.87 0.62 15.20
C ALA A 335 -14.89 0.22 13.73
N GLY A 336 -16.05 -0.13 13.16
CA GLY A 336 -16.21 -0.50 11.76
C GLY A 336 -15.35 -1.68 11.30
N ALA A 337 -15.01 -1.68 10.01
CA ALA A 337 -14.21 -2.73 9.38
C ALA A 337 -13.20 -2.16 8.38
N GLY A 338 -12.21 -2.97 8.03
CA GLY A 338 -11.21 -2.69 7.02
C GLY A 338 -10.81 -3.93 6.23
N VAL A 339 -9.81 -3.79 5.35
CA VAL A 339 -9.31 -4.84 4.48
C VAL A 339 -7.79 -4.96 4.50
N TYR A 340 -7.32 -6.20 4.41
CA TYR A 340 -5.95 -6.57 4.11
C TYR A 340 -5.91 -7.28 2.75
N TYR A 341 -5.24 -6.68 1.77
CA TYR A 341 -5.19 -7.15 0.38
C TYR A 341 -3.76 -7.56 0.00
N HIS A 342 -3.57 -8.40 -1.02
CA HIS A 342 -2.25 -8.83 -1.46
C HIS A 342 -1.94 -8.45 -2.92
N PHE A 343 -0.79 -7.82 -3.12
CA PHE A 343 -0.10 -7.70 -4.41
C PHE A 343 1.15 -8.57 -4.49
N ASP A 344 1.57 -9.15 -3.36
CA ASP A 344 2.68 -10.06 -3.19
C ASP A 344 2.28 -11.11 -2.14
N TYR A 345 2.79 -12.33 -2.25
CA TYR A 345 2.50 -13.37 -1.28
C TYR A 345 3.54 -14.50 -1.28
N VAL A 346 3.82 -15.00 -0.08
CA VAL A 346 4.59 -16.23 0.19
C VAL A 346 3.69 -17.26 0.86
N GLY A 347 3.47 -18.39 0.17
CA GLY A 347 2.65 -19.49 0.66
C GLY A 347 1.89 -20.23 -0.46
N ASP A 348 0.89 -21.01 -0.05
CA ASP A 348 0.13 -21.87 -0.95
C ASP A 348 -0.80 -21.10 -1.92
N PRO A 349 -1.05 -21.63 -3.13
CA PRO A 349 -0.47 -22.85 -3.70
C PRO A 349 0.96 -22.66 -4.22
N ARG A 350 1.39 -21.42 -4.42
CA ARG A 350 2.75 -21.01 -4.78
C ARG A 350 2.92 -19.51 -4.55
N ASN A 351 4.13 -19.12 -4.17
CA ASN A 351 4.51 -17.72 -4.03
C ASN A 351 4.33 -16.95 -5.35
N TYR A 352 4.05 -15.66 -5.25
CA TYR A 352 4.22 -14.72 -6.36
C TYR A 352 4.85 -13.43 -5.82
N LYS A 353 6.13 -13.23 -6.14
CA LYS A 353 6.94 -12.23 -5.43
C LYS A 353 8.06 -11.58 -6.25
N TRP A 354 8.12 -11.85 -7.55
CA TRP A 354 9.17 -11.31 -8.40
C TRP A 354 8.86 -9.91 -8.95
N ILE A 355 7.78 -9.79 -9.72
CA ILE A 355 7.34 -8.54 -10.33
C ILE A 355 5.81 -8.46 -10.31
N ASN A 356 5.29 -7.25 -10.49
CA ASN A 356 3.86 -6.97 -10.47
C ASN A 356 3.05 -7.92 -11.38
N THR A 357 2.01 -8.56 -10.84
CA THR A 357 1.02 -9.38 -11.59
C THR A 357 -0.43 -8.89 -11.39
N ILE A 358 -0.59 -7.59 -11.12
CA ILE A 358 -1.85 -6.91 -10.80
C ILE A 358 -2.57 -6.50 -12.09
N SER A 359 -3.86 -6.80 -12.17
CA SER A 359 -4.82 -6.11 -13.05
C SER A 359 -5.53 -5.04 -12.24
N LEU A 360 -5.51 -3.79 -12.71
CA LEU A 360 -6.15 -2.68 -12.01
C LEU A 360 -7.68 -2.80 -12.03
N GLU A 361 -8.25 -3.44 -13.03
CA GLU A 361 -9.69 -3.73 -13.16
C GLU A 361 -10.11 -4.70 -12.06
N LYS A 362 -9.32 -5.77 -11.85
CA LYS A 362 -9.54 -6.72 -10.75
C LYS A 362 -9.42 -6.03 -9.39
N THR A 363 -8.37 -5.25 -9.19
CA THR A 363 -8.17 -4.50 -7.94
C THR A 363 -9.33 -3.52 -7.73
N TRP A 364 -9.72 -2.78 -8.76
CA TRP A 364 -10.84 -1.85 -8.69
C TRP A 364 -12.11 -2.57 -8.28
N GLU A 365 -12.46 -3.69 -8.91
CA GLU A 365 -13.69 -4.44 -8.62
C GLU A 365 -13.72 -4.91 -7.16
N GLN A 366 -12.65 -5.55 -6.69
CA GLN A 366 -12.56 -6.06 -5.32
C GLN A 366 -12.56 -4.95 -4.27
N ILE A 367 -11.75 -3.91 -4.49
CA ILE A 367 -11.60 -2.83 -3.51
C ILE A 367 -12.83 -1.91 -3.50
N HIS A 368 -13.45 -1.66 -4.65
CA HIS A 368 -14.73 -0.95 -4.74
C HIS A 368 -15.83 -1.68 -3.96
N LEU A 369 -15.95 -3.01 -4.11
CA LEU A 369 -16.88 -3.81 -3.30
C LEU A 369 -16.67 -3.60 -1.79
N THR A 370 -15.42 -3.52 -1.34
CA THR A 370 -15.13 -3.33 0.10
C THR A 370 -15.61 -1.96 0.59
N TYR A 371 -15.52 -0.94 -0.26
CA TYR A 371 -16.03 0.40 0.02
C TYR A 371 -17.56 0.39 0.13
N GLU A 372 -18.24 -0.26 -0.82
CA GLU A 372 -19.71 -0.36 -0.83
C GLU A 372 -20.25 -1.13 0.39
N TYR A 373 -19.49 -2.12 0.89
CA TYR A 373 -19.81 -2.87 2.10
C TYR A 373 -19.32 -2.21 3.40
N ASN A 374 -18.99 -0.91 3.35
CA ASN A 374 -18.63 -0.08 4.50
C ASN A 374 -17.35 -0.51 5.26
N ALA A 375 -16.44 -1.25 4.62
CA ALA A 375 -15.14 -1.59 5.19
C ALA A 375 -14.13 -0.44 5.01
N ARG A 376 -14.41 0.74 5.60
CA ARG A 376 -13.73 2.02 5.31
C ARG A 376 -12.74 2.49 6.38
N GLN A 377 -12.42 1.66 7.37
CA GLN A 377 -11.56 2.06 8.49
C GLN A 377 -10.09 1.88 8.17
N ILE A 378 -9.69 0.72 7.65
CA ILE A 378 -8.29 0.40 7.35
C ILE A 378 -8.23 -0.25 5.98
N TRP A 379 -7.55 0.33 5.01
CA TRP A 379 -7.11 -0.38 3.81
C TRP A 379 -5.60 -0.50 3.84
N ILE A 380 -5.12 -1.74 3.89
CA ILE A 380 -3.69 -2.05 3.85
C ILE A 380 -3.44 -3.14 2.81
N VAL A 381 -2.39 -2.96 2.02
CA VAL A 381 -2.02 -3.93 0.98
C VAL A 381 -0.59 -4.44 1.21
N ASN A 382 -0.38 -5.76 1.12
CA ASN A 382 0.96 -6.33 1.03
C ASN A 382 1.55 -5.97 -0.34
N VAL A 383 2.68 -5.27 -0.32
CA VAL A 383 3.35 -4.75 -1.51
C VAL A 383 4.66 -5.44 -1.83
N GLY A 384 5.03 -6.49 -1.10
CA GLY A 384 6.33 -7.11 -1.21
C GLY A 384 7.44 -6.07 -1.00
N ASP A 385 8.28 -5.95 -2.03
CA ASP A 385 9.42 -5.04 -2.12
C ASP A 385 9.08 -3.59 -2.58
N LEU A 386 7.87 -3.07 -2.26
CA LEU A 386 7.43 -1.65 -2.29
C LEU A 386 6.95 -1.00 -3.61
N LYS A 387 7.17 -1.51 -4.82
CA LYS A 387 6.81 -0.74 -6.04
C LYS A 387 5.35 -0.90 -6.58
N PRO A 388 4.23 -0.81 -5.81
CA PRO A 388 2.90 -0.67 -6.39
C PRO A 388 2.25 0.70 -6.16
N LEU A 389 1.14 0.93 -6.88
CA LEU A 389 0.43 2.21 -6.99
C LEU A 389 -0.80 2.21 -6.04
N VAL A 390 -0.99 3.26 -5.23
CA VAL A 390 -2.06 3.32 -4.22
C VAL A 390 -2.72 4.72 -4.17
N ASP A 391 -3.81 4.93 -4.92
CA ASP A 391 -4.55 6.22 -4.93
C ASP A 391 -6.04 6.10 -4.50
N MET A 392 -6.69 4.95 -4.75
CA MET A 392 -8.15 4.78 -4.58
C MET A 392 -8.66 5.13 -3.17
N ALA A 393 -7.91 4.78 -2.13
CA ALA A 393 -8.35 4.88 -0.75
C ALA A 393 -8.55 6.33 -0.26
N TYR A 394 -7.92 7.31 -0.93
CA TYR A 394 -8.03 8.71 -0.56
C TYR A 394 -9.37 9.31 -1.02
N ASP A 395 -9.78 9.07 -2.27
CA ASP A 395 -11.00 9.67 -2.83
C ASP A 395 -11.74 8.69 -3.76
N MET A 396 -12.63 7.89 -3.18
CA MET A 396 -13.43 6.90 -3.90
C MET A 396 -14.45 7.53 -4.86
N THR A 397 -14.72 8.83 -4.78
CA THR A 397 -15.63 9.50 -5.72
C THR A 397 -15.07 9.52 -7.15
N GLN A 398 -13.75 9.37 -7.30
CA GLN A 398 -13.08 9.25 -8.60
C GLN A 398 -13.05 7.82 -9.15
N TYR A 399 -13.52 6.83 -8.37
CA TYR A 399 -13.40 5.39 -8.68
C TYR A 399 -14.73 4.66 -8.58
N THR A 400 -15.83 5.31 -8.96
CA THR A 400 -17.19 4.76 -8.87
C THR A 400 -17.55 3.83 -10.03
N GLU A 401 -16.80 3.87 -11.13
CA GLU A 401 -17.07 3.07 -12.34
C GLU A 401 -15.86 2.22 -12.76
N PRO A 402 -16.06 1.08 -13.43
CA PRO A 402 -14.95 0.23 -13.88
C PRO A 402 -13.92 0.98 -14.74
N LYS A 403 -14.38 1.89 -15.61
CA LYS A 403 -13.52 2.71 -16.49
C LYS A 403 -12.57 3.66 -15.74
N SER A 404 -12.75 3.83 -14.43
CA SER A 404 -11.90 4.70 -13.62
C SER A 404 -10.46 4.20 -13.57
N SER A 405 -10.21 2.88 -13.70
CA SER A 405 -8.85 2.33 -13.79
C SER A 405 -8.11 2.87 -15.02
N GLN A 406 -8.77 2.89 -16.18
CA GLN A 406 -8.20 3.39 -17.44
C GLN A 406 -7.98 4.90 -17.39
N ILE A 407 -8.94 5.67 -16.88
CA ILE A 407 -8.78 7.13 -16.70
C ILE A 407 -7.59 7.43 -15.79
N TRP A 408 -7.46 6.66 -14.71
CA TRP A 408 -6.35 6.78 -13.79
C TRP A 408 -5.00 6.45 -14.45
N LEU A 409 -4.93 5.38 -15.25
CA LEU A 409 -3.73 5.02 -16.00
C LEU A 409 -3.28 6.13 -16.95
N SER A 410 -4.19 6.77 -17.68
CA SER A 410 -3.85 7.92 -18.53
C SER A 410 -3.34 9.11 -17.70
N LYS A 411 -3.96 9.43 -16.57
CA LYS A 411 -3.49 10.50 -15.68
C LYS A 411 -2.10 10.21 -15.10
N TRP A 412 -1.88 8.97 -14.65
CA TRP A 412 -0.60 8.50 -14.15
C TRP A 412 0.47 8.60 -15.24
N ALA A 413 0.23 8.04 -16.43
CA ALA A 413 1.19 8.10 -17.53
C ALA A 413 1.48 9.54 -17.99
N THR A 414 0.47 10.41 -18.00
CA THR A 414 0.65 11.84 -18.26
C THR A 414 1.54 12.49 -17.21
N ARG A 415 1.36 12.17 -15.92
CA ARG A 415 2.18 12.72 -14.82
C ARG A 415 3.64 12.29 -14.95
N GLU A 416 3.90 11.01 -15.22
CA GLU A 416 5.28 10.49 -15.20
C GLU A 416 6.06 10.77 -16.48
N TRP A 417 5.39 10.73 -17.65
CA TRP A 417 6.08 10.77 -18.96
C TRP A 417 5.49 11.76 -19.97
N GLY A 418 4.45 12.50 -19.59
CA GLY A 418 3.83 13.53 -20.41
C GLY A 418 2.71 13.03 -21.33
N ALA A 419 1.87 13.97 -21.73
CA ALA A 419 0.62 13.68 -22.47
C ALA A 419 0.85 12.99 -23.83
N THR A 420 2.00 13.19 -24.47
CA THR A 420 2.28 12.64 -25.81
C THR A 420 2.32 11.11 -25.85
N VAL A 421 2.74 10.46 -24.77
CA VAL A 421 2.83 8.98 -24.68
C VAL A 421 1.72 8.38 -23.83
N SER A 422 0.97 9.20 -23.10
CA SER A 422 -0.02 8.80 -22.09
C SER A 422 -0.93 7.65 -22.50
N GLU A 423 -1.70 7.81 -23.57
CA GLU A 423 -2.70 6.80 -23.99
C GLU A 423 -2.06 5.49 -24.42
N ALA A 424 -0.92 5.57 -25.12
CA ALA A 424 -0.19 4.38 -25.54
C ALA A 424 0.39 3.63 -24.33
N THR A 425 0.92 4.36 -23.35
CA THR A 425 1.42 3.77 -22.10
C THR A 425 0.30 3.17 -21.27
N ALA A 426 -0.84 3.87 -21.12
CA ALA A 426 -2.02 3.35 -20.44
C ALA A 426 -2.49 2.03 -21.07
N SER A 427 -2.56 1.96 -22.40
CA SER A 427 -2.92 0.74 -23.13
C SER A 427 -1.90 -0.39 -22.94
N VAL A 428 -0.60 -0.09 -22.85
CA VAL A 428 0.43 -1.11 -22.56
C VAL A 428 0.27 -1.65 -21.14
N VAL A 429 0.05 -0.79 -20.14
CA VAL A 429 -0.07 -1.22 -18.74
C VAL A 429 -1.37 -1.96 -18.47
N ASP A 430 -2.49 -1.56 -19.09
CA ASP A 430 -3.77 -2.28 -19.04
C ASP A 430 -3.64 -3.70 -19.61
N ARG A 431 -3.11 -3.82 -20.84
CA ARG A 431 -2.84 -5.14 -21.45
C ARG A 431 -1.84 -5.97 -20.64
N TYR A 432 -0.79 -5.34 -20.10
CA TYR A 432 0.14 -6.02 -19.21
C TYR A 432 -0.57 -6.62 -18.00
N GLY A 433 -1.39 -5.83 -17.30
CA GLY A 433 -2.14 -6.29 -16.13
C GLY A 433 -3.06 -7.45 -16.47
N GLN A 434 -3.76 -7.38 -17.61
CA GLN A 434 -4.56 -8.48 -18.12
C GLN A 434 -3.72 -9.74 -18.37
N TYR A 435 -2.56 -9.62 -19.01
CA TYR A 435 -1.75 -10.76 -19.42
C TYR A 435 -1.06 -11.41 -18.21
N ALA A 436 -0.45 -10.61 -17.33
CA ALA A 436 0.23 -11.07 -16.12
C ALA A 436 -0.75 -11.68 -15.09
N ASN A 437 -2.02 -11.27 -15.10
CA ASN A 437 -3.04 -11.83 -14.21
C ASN A 437 -3.60 -13.19 -14.67
N ARG A 438 -3.32 -13.65 -15.90
CA ARG A 438 -3.76 -14.99 -16.39
C ARG A 438 -3.12 -16.11 -15.57
N ARG A 439 -1.82 -15.97 -15.29
CA ARG A 439 -1.03 -16.93 -14.53
C ARG A 439 0.17 -16.20 -13.95
N LYS A 440 0.36 -16.30 -12.62
CA LYS A 440 1.55 -15.76 -11.95
C LYS A 440 2.80 -16.39 -12.55
N TYR A 441 3.89 -15.63 -12.63
CA TYR A 441 5.10 -16.04 -13.34
C TYR A 441 5.72 -17.31 -12.76
N GLU A 442 5.72 -17.45 -11.44
CA GLU A 442 6.20 -18.60 -10.68
C GLU A 442 5.32 -19.86 -10.91
N LEU A 443 4.07 -19.67 -11.35
CA LEU A 443 3.12 -20.73 -11.73
C LEU A 443 3.16 -21.07 -13.23
N LEU A 444 4.04 -20.45 -14.02
CA LEU A 444 4.27 -20.79 -15.41
C LEU A 444 5.22 -21.99 -15.53
N ASP A 445 4.90 -22.88 -16.45
CA ASP A 445 5.79 -23.93 -16.93
C ASP A 445 5.40 -24.33 -18.38
N ALA A 446 6.14 -25.29 -18.95
CA ALA A 446 5.94 -25.75 -20.33
C ALA A 446 4.61 -26.50 -20.57
N SER A 447 3.82 -26.79 -19.53
CA SER A 447 2.53 -27.48 -19.64
C SER A 447 1.32 -26.54 -19.67
N ILE A 448 1.50 -25.26 -19.33
CA ILE A 448 0.39 -24.33 -19.08
C ILE A 448 -0.38 -23.97 -20.35
N TYR A 449 0.31 -23.56 -21.41
CA TYR A 449 -0.33 -23.14 -22.66
C TYR A 449 -0.23 -24.25 -23.71
N SER A 450 -1.36 -24.57 -24.34
CA SER A 450 -1.41 -25.59 -25.38
C SER A 450 -0.64 -25.19 -26.62
N ILE A 451 0.21 -26.09 -27.11
CA ILE A 451 0.96 -25.92 -28.36
C ILE A 451 0.39 -26.75 -29.53
N VAL A 452 -0.75 -27.40 -29.32
CA VAL A 452 -1.42 -28.26 -30.32
C VAL A 452 -2.90 -27.95 -30.49
N ASN A 453 -3.52 -27.28 -29.52
CA ASN A 453 -4.93 -26.90 -29.58
C ASN A 453 -5.05 -25.39 -29.74
N TYR A 454 -5.90 -24.95 -30.68
CA TYR A 454 -6.33 -23.56 -30.87
C TYR A 454 -5.19 -22.53 -31.06
N ASP A 455 -3.99 -22.98 -31.42
CA ASP A 455 -2.78 -22.16 -31.52
C ASP A 455 -2.49 -21.33 -30.25
N GLU A 456 -2.96 -21.79 -29.08
CA GLU A 456 -2.96 -21.00 -27.84
C GLU A 456 -1.58 -20.46 -27.49
N GLY A 457 -0.57 -21.32 -27.43
CA GLY A 457 0.80 -20.92 -27.13
C GLY A 457 1.35 -19.88 -28.12
N ASP A 458 1.08 -20.04 -29.41
CA ASP A 458 1.56 -19.09 -30.43
C ASP A 458 0.84 -17.74 -30.34
N ILE A 459 -0.46 -17.74 -30.07
CA ILE A 459 -1.25 -16.52 -29.85
C ILE A 459 -0.75 -15.78 -28.61
N ILE A 460 -0.58 -16.49 -27.49
CA ILE A 460 -0.12 -15.91 -26.22
C ILE A 460 1.30 -15.33 -26.39
N LEU A 461 2.21 -16.07 -27.01
CA LEU A 461 3.57 -15.59 -27.25
C LEU A 461 3.58 -14.34 -28.14
N ASN A 462 2.74 -14.33 -29.20
CA ASN A 462 2.64 -13.18 -30.08
C ASN A 462 2.03 -11.95 -29.37
N GLN A 463 1.05 -12.13 -28.50
CA GLN A 463 0.50 -11.04 -27.68
C GLN A 463 1.58 -10.36 -26.82
N TRP A 464 2.39 -11.15 -26.12
CA TRP A 464 3.52 -10.63 -25.35
C TRP A 464 4.59 -9.97 -26.22
N LYS A 465 4.89 -10.54 -27.39
CA LYS A 465 5.85 -9.96 -28.35
C LYS A 465 5.40 -8.59 -28.85
N VAL A 466 4.13 -8.46 -29.22
CA VAL A 466 3.52 -7.18 -29.64
C VAL A 466 3.56 -6.19 -28.49
N LEU A 467 3.17 -6.59 -27.28
CA LEU A 467 3.20 -5.72 -26.10
C LEU A 467 4.61 -5.20 -25.80
N ALA A 468 5.63 -6.06 -25.88
CA ALA A 468 7.03 -5.66 -25.72
C ALA A 468 7.52 -4.70 -26.81
N SER A 469 7.06 -4.89 -28.05
CA SER A 469 7.36 -3.99 -29.17
C SER A 469 6.70 -2.62 -28.97
N ASP A 470 5.44 -2.59 -28.54
CA ASP A 470 4.70 -1.36 -28.25
C ASP A 470 5.37 -0.57 -27.10
N ALA A 471 5.73 -1.26 -26.01
CA ALA A 471 6.42 -0.66 -24.87
C ALA A 471 7.80 -0.10 -25.29
N GLN A 472 8.56 -0.83 -26.11
CA GLN A 472 9.86 -0.38 -26.62
C GLN A 472 9.69 0.88 -27.51
N ALA A 473 8.70 0.89 -28.39
CA ALA A 473 8.44 2.04 -29.26
C ALA A 473 8.05 3.31 -28.50
N ILE A 474 7.48 3.19 -27.30
CA ILE A 474 7.25 4.32 -26.39
C ILE A 474 8.57 4.74 -25.76
N TYR A 475 9.31 3.81 -25.17
CA TYR A 475 10.60 4.07 -24.52
C TYR A 475 11.59 4.80 -25.44
N ASP A 476 11.66 4.41 -26.72
CA ASP A 476 12.56 5.01 -27.71
C ASP A 476 12.21 6.46 -28.06
N LYS A 477 10.97 6.91 -27.77
CA LYS A 477 10.50 8.29 -27.98
C LYS A 477 10.73 9.17 -26.75
N LEU A 478 11.01 8.59 -25.59
CA LEU A 478 11.20 9.34 -24.36
C LEU A 478 12.55 10.05 -24.34
N SER A 479 12.61 11.15 -23.59
CA SER A 479 13.89 11.78 -23.28
C SER A 479 14.78 10.83 -22.47
N ILE A 480 16.10 10.99 -22.59
CA ILE A 480 17.09 10.21 -21.82
C ILE A 480 16.80 10.27 -20.31
N ALA A 481 16.31 11.42 -19.82
CA ALA A 481 15.98 11.59 -18.40
C ALA A 481 14.74 10.76 -17.98
N ALA A 482 13.75 10.60 -18.87
CA ALA A 482 12.53 9.85 -18.58
C ALA A 482 12.69 8.33 -18.75
N GLN A 483 13.67 7.89 -19.56
CA GLN A 483 13.90 6.49 -19.87
C GLN A 483 14.10 5.57 -18.65
N PRO A 484 14.89 5.92 -17.61
CA PRO A 484 15.06 5.07 -16.42
C PRO A 484 13.72 4.70 -15.76
N SER A 485 12.90 5.70 -15.44
CA SER A 485 11.59 5.48 -14.82
C SER A 485 10.65 4.61 -15.68
N PHE A 486 10.63 4.84 -17.00
CA PHE A 486 9.82 4.03 -17.91
C PHE A 486 10.35 2.61 -18.03
N PHE A 487 11.68 2.44 -18.02
CA PHE A 487 12.28 1.12 -18.02
C PHE A 487 11.83 0.33 -16.80
N GLU A 488 11.98 0.91 -15.60
CA GLU A 488 11.65 0.24 -14.35
C GLU A 488 10.17 -0.10 -14.24
N MET A 489 9.28 0.85 -14.53
CA MET A 489 7.85 0.72 -14.27
C MET A 489 7.06 0.05 -15.40
N VAL A 490 7.55 0.09 -16.64
CA VAL A 490 6.78 -0.38 -17.83
C VAL A 490 7.58 -1.35 -18.69
N LEU A 491 8.74 -0.96 -19.19
CA LEU A 491 9.42 -1.77 -20.21
C LEU A 491 10.01 -3.06 -19.65
N HIS A 492 10.63 -3.00 -18.48
CA HIS A 492 11.19 -4.16 -17.80
C HIS A 492 10.14 -5.24 -17.54
N PRO A 493 9.02 -4.99 -16.81
CA PRO A 493 8.04 -6.02 -16.54
C PRO A 493 7.42 -6.60 -17.82
N VAL A 494 7.19 -5.77 -18.85
CA VAL A 494 6.68 -6.25 -20.14
C VAL A 494 7.69 -7.19 -20.84
N LYS A 495 8.97 -6.81 -20.90
CA LYS A 495 10.02 -7.65 -21.49
C LYS A 495 10.22 -8.95 -20.72
N ALA A 496 10.24 -8.86 -19.40
CA ALA A 496 10.35 -10.01 -18.50
C ALA A 496 9.21 -11.02 -18.75
N GLY A 497 7.96 -10.53 -18.82
CA GLY A 497 6.81 -11.37 -19.15
C GLY A 497 6.93 -12.04 -20.51
N TYR A 498 7.37 -11.31 -21.55
CA TYR A 498 7.61 -11.89 -22.87
C TYR A 498 8.70 -12.97 -22.87
N ILE A 499 9.84 -12.71 -22.22
CA ILE A 499 10.96 -13.65 -22.13
C ILE A 499 10.53 -14.96 -21.46
N LEU A 500 9.79 -14.88 -20.35
CA LEU A 500 9.38 -16.07 -19.61
C LEU A 500 8.35 -16.92 -20.40
N HIS A 501 7.42 -16.27 -21.11
CA HIS A 501 6.51 -16.98 -22.01
C HIS A 501 7.25 -17.59 -23.20
N GLN A 502 8.24 -16.89 -23.77
CA GLN A 502 9.09 -17.44 -24.83
C GLN A 502 9.86 -18.68 -24.35
N LEU A 503 10.44 -18.63 -23.15
CA LEU A 503 11.16 -19.75 -22.54
C LEU A 503 10.27 -20.99 -22.45
N TYR A 504 9.11 -20.89 -21.80
CA TYR A 504 8.27 -22.05 -21.55
C TYR A 504 7.56 -22.58 -22.79
N ILE A 505 7.10 -21.71 -23.70
CA ILE A 505 6.45 -22.15 -24.95
C ILE A 505 7.47 -22.80 -25.90
N ALA A 506 8.69 -22.26 -25.99
CA ALA A 506 9.76 -22.90 -26.74
C ALA A 506 10.17 -24.24 -26.11
N THR A 507 10.22 -24.32 -24.79
CA THR A 507 10.48 -25.59 -24.07
C THR A 507 9.39 -26.63 -24.35
N ALA A 508 8.11 -26.23 -24.31
CA ALA A 508 6.99 -27.11 -24.64
C ALA A 508 7.10 -27.67 -26.07
N LYS A 509 7.39 -26.78 -27.04
CA LYS A 509 7.59 -27.15 -28.44
C LYS A 509 8.80 -28.05 -28.62
N ASN A 510 9.93 -27.74 -27.98
CA ASN A 510 11.13 -28.58 -28.01
C ASN A 510 10.82 -29.99 -27.51
N ASN A 511 10.22 -30.13 -26.33
CA ASN A 511 9.88 -31.42 -25.72
C ASN A 511 8.97 -32.26 -26.64
N LEU A 512 7.89 -31.66 -27.13
CA LEU A 512 6.95 -32.36 -28.02
C LEU A 512 7.61 -32.74 -29.36
N TRP A 513 8.30 -31.80 -30.00
CA TRP A 513 8.85 -32.00 -31.34
C TRP A 513 10.05 -32.94 -31.34
N ALA A 514 10.83 -32.96 -30.26
CA ALA A 514 11.88 -33.95 -30.04
C ALA A 514 11.27 -35.35 -29.89
N GLY A 515 10.19 -35.48 -29.10
CA GLY A 515 9.43 -36.74 -29.00
C GLY A 515 8.83 -37.22 -30.32
N GLN A 516 8.59 -36.31 -31.27
CA GLN A 516 8.14 -36.61 -32.63
C GLN A 516 9.29 -36.85 -33.63
N GLY A 517 10.56 -36.73 -33.21
CA GLY A 517 11.73 -36.88 -34.10
C GLY A 517 11.94 -35.74 -35.11
N ARG A 518 11.38 -34.55 -34.85
CA ARG A 518 11.47 -33.40 -35.77
C ARG A 518 12.77 -32.65 -35.57
N VAL A 519 13.53 -32.43 -36.64
CA VAL A 519 14.77 -31.60 -36.63
C VAL A 519 14.51 -30.17 -36.15
N THR A 520 13.30 -29.64 -36.34
CA THR A 520 12.90 -28.30 -35.88
C THR A 520 12.88 -28.17 -34.34
N ALA A 521 12.98 -29.27 -33.59
CA ALA A 521 13.10 -29.24 -32.14
C ALA A 521 14.38 -28.51 -31.69
N GLU A 522 15.48 -28.64 -32.42
CA GLU A 522 16.76 -27.99 -32.11
C GLU A 522 16.62 -26.45 -32.07
N THR A 523 15.88 -25.90 -33.03
CA THR A 523 15.59 -24.45 -33.07
C THR A 523 14.84 -23.99 -31.83
N GLN A 524 13.85 -24.76 -31.37
CA GLN A 524 13.09 -24.41 -30.16
C GLN A 524 13.94 -24.55 -28.89
N GLY A 525 14.82 -25.55 -28.83
CA GLY A 525 15.78 -25.69 -27.74
C GLY A 525 16.73 -24.49 -27.66
N SER A 526 17.23 -24.02 -28.80
CA SER A 526 18.08 -22.83 -28.88
C SER A 526 17.36 -21.55 -28.45
N ILE A 527 16.07 -21.41 -28.80
CA ILE A 527 15.22 -20.29 -28.35
C ILE A 527 15.05 -20.34 -26.83
N ALA A 528 14.76 -21.52 -26.26
CA ALA A 528 14.60 -21.66 -24.81
C ALA A 528 15.89 -21.28 -24.05
N VAL A 529 17.05 -21.78 -24.49
CA VAL A 529 18.35 -21.42 -23.90
C VAL A 529 18.62 -19.91 -24.00
N SER A 530 18.31 -19.31 -25.15
CA SER A 530 18.51 -17.87 -25.36
C SER A 530 17.57 -17.03 -24.49
N ALA A 531 16.31 -17.45 -24.33
CA ALA A 531 15.35 -16.78 -23.46
C ALA A 531 15.77 -16.85 -21.99
N TYR A 532 16.26 -18.01 -21.52
CA TYR A 532 16.80 -18.14 -20.17
C TYR A 532 18.00 -17.21 -19.92
N ALA A 533 18.92 -17.09 -20.89
CA ALA A 533 20.03 -16.13 -20.79
C ALA A 533 19.56 -14.66 -20.85
N ALA A 534 18.52 -14.37 -21.64
CA ALA A 534 17.96 -13.03 -21.77
C ALA A 534 17.30 -12.53 -20.48
N ASP A 535 16.70 -13.43 -19.70
CA ASP A 535 16.13 -13.10 -18.38
C ASP A 535 17.19 -12.54 -17.43
N SER A 536 18.30 -13.26 -17.25
CA SER A 536 19.42 -12.81 -16.42
C SER A 536 20.06 -11.51 -16.93
N ALA A 537 20.16 -11.33 -18.25
CA ALA A 537 20.66 -10.10 -18.85
C ALA A 537 19.72 -8.91 -18.61
N LEU A 538 18.40 -9.13 -18.61
CA LEU A 538 17.40 -8.10 -18.31
C LEU A 538 17.47 -7.68 -16.84
N ALA A 539 17.56 -8.64 -15.91
CA ALA A 539 17.76 -8.36 -14.49
C ALA A 539 19.06 -7.57 -14.26
N SER A 540 20.16 -7.97 -14.91
CA SER A 540 21.44 -7.25 -14.87
C SER A 540 21.32 -5.82 -15.39
N THR A 541 20.50 -5.58 -16.43
CA THR A 541 20.24 -4.23 -16.94
C THR A 541 19.54 -3.39 -15.87
N TYR A 542 18.50 -3.93 -15.23
CA TYR A 542 17.77 -3.27 -14.14
C TYR A 542 18.70 -2.92 -12.98
N HIS A 543 19.52 -3.89 -12.55
CA HIS A 543 20.45 -3.71 -11.44
C HIS A 543 21.53 -2.65 -11.71
N ASN A 544 21.92 -2.43 -12.97
CA ASN A 544 22.94 -1.44 -13.34
C ASN A 544 22.38 -0.03 -13.63
N LEU A 545 21.06 0.15 -13.63
CA LEU A 545 20.45 1.47 -13.85
C LEU A 545 20.97 2.50 -12.86
N LEU A 546 21.25 3.70 -13.38
CA LEU A 546 21.63 4.88 -12.59
C LEU A 546 22.75 4.59 -11.59
N ASN A 547 23.83 3.98 -12.08
CA ASN A 547 25.00 3.57 -11.30
C ASN A 547 24.65 2.58 -10.17
N GLY A 548 23.78 1.62 -10.47
CA GLY A 548 23.45 0.57 -9.52
C GLY A 548 22.38 0.95 -8.49
N LYS A 549 21.58 2.00 -8.74
CA LYS A 549 20.63 2.52 -7.75
C LYS A 549 19.67 1.46 -7.22
N TRP A 550 19.29 0.51 -8.08
CA TRP A 550 18.31 -0.55 -7.80
C TRP A 550 18.91 -1.97 -7.86
N ASN A 551 20.22 -2.07 -7.68
CA ASN A 551 20.88 -3.37 -7.55
C ASN A 551 20.18 -4.22 -6.47
N HIS A 552 20.08 -5.52 -6.69
CA HIS A 552 19.31 -6.51 -5.89
C HIS A 552 17.79 -6.55 -6.06
N MET A 553 17.14 -5.50 -6.57
CA MET A 553 15.66 -5.48 -6.61
C MET A 553 15.04 -6.57 -7.52
N MET A 554 15.80 -7.11 -8.47
CA MET A 554 15.41 -8.25 -9.32
C MET A 554 16.10 -9.59 -8.95
N ASP A 555 16.59 -9.75 -7.71
CA ASP A 555 17.29 -10.98 -7.25
C ASP A 555 16.34 -12.16 -6.97
N GLN A 556 15.03 -11.95 -7.07
CA GLN A 556 14.05 -12.96 -6.69
C GLN A 556 14.02 -14.11 -7.70
N THR A 557 14.19 -15.35 -7.21
CA THR A 557 13.99 -16.57 -8.00
C THR A 557 12.55 -16.64 -8.50
N HIS A 558 12.37 -16.92 -9.80
CA HIS A 558 11.04 -16.96 -10.43
C HIS A 558 10.91 -18.03 -11.53
N ILE A 559 11.95 -18.82 -11.78
CA ILE A 559 11.98 -19.91 -12.79
C ILE A 559 12.26 -21.24 -12.08
N GLY A 560 11.52 -22.29 -12.45
CA GLY A 560 11.81 -23.67 -12.00
C GLY A 560 11.21 -24.09 -10.66
N TYR A 561 10.12 -23.44 -10.23
CA TYR A 561 9.40 -23.83 -9.02
C TYR A 561 8.83 -25.25 -9.12
N THR A 562 9.14 -26.09 -8.13
CA THR A 562 8.63 -27.48 -8.03
C THR A 562 7.73 -27.73 -6.84
N ASN A 563 7.65 -26.77 -5.91
CA ASN A 563 6.73 -26.77 -4.78
C ASN A 563 6.13 -25.36 -4.61
N TRP A 564 5.70 -24.99 -3.40
CA TRP A 564 5.15 -23.66 -3.14
C TRP A 564 6.22 -22.56 -3.09
N GLN A 565 7.47 -22.89 -2.72
CA GLN A 565 8.62 -21.98 -2.58
C GLN A 565 9.78 -22.24 -3.57
#